data_AF-A0A3E4TMG7-F1
#
_entry.id   AF-A0A3E4TMG7-F1
#
_cell.length_a   1.000
_cell.length_b   1.000
_cell.length_c   1.000
_cell.angle_alpha   90.00
_cell.angle_beta   90.00
_cell.angle_gamma   90.00
#
_symmetry.space_group_name_H-M   'P 1'
#
loop_
_entity.id
_entity.type
_entity.pdbx_description
1 polymer ?
#
loop_
_entity_poly.entity_id
_entity_poly.type
_entity_poly.pdbx_seq_one_letter_code
_entity_poly.pdbx_strand_id
1 'polypeptide(L)'
;MKITQNLMRVKELLLNPPTFSDNQARLQTNLDTDFLKLIAIVSMLIDHIGSVFFPEVRVLRWIGRLAFPIFCYCMTVGLLYTHDIKKYLFRLGIFALISQPCYILAFHPYDFWAQFTNWNIFFTLFLSLLAMYGWKERKWWLFSLSFFVISWWNFDYSSTGIFLMLVFYLCRNNPVVGAMFYLLFTVPPALLVHSGDFRNLTLGGLTMDWTFAMAFAALFIFPRTYTNLKVPRWLFYAFYPIHLLIIGLVRLVLKV
;
A
#
# COMPACT_ATOMS: atom_id res chain seq x y z
N MET A 1 -43.47 3.63 -8.59
CA MET A 1 -42.78 2.94 -9.71
C MET A 1 -41.29 3.25 -9.78
N LYS A 2 -40.85 4.52 -9.88
CA LYS A 2 -39.40 4.89 -9.89
C LYS A 2 -38.62 4.44 -8.64
N ILE A 3 -39.22 4.55 -7.45
CA ILE A 3 -38.58 4.15 -6.18
C ILE A 3 -38.30 2.64 -6.16
N THR A 4 -39.26 1.82 -6.58
CA THR A 4 -39.15 0.36 -6.61
C THR A 4 -38.10 -0.12 -7.61
N GLN A 5 -38.01 0.52 -8.78
CA GLN A 5 -36.97 0.25 -9.78
C GLN A 5 -35.56 0.62 -9.26
N ASN A 6 -35.43 1.75 -8.55
CA ASN A 6 -34.16 2.13 -7.92
C ASN A 6 -33.74 1.14 -6.84
N LEU A 7 -34.67 0.66 -6.01
CA LEU A 7 -34.38 -0.35 -4.98
C LEU A 7 -33.94 -1.69 -5.59
N MET A 8 -34.60 -2.14 -6.66
CA MET A 8 -34.20 -3.37 -7.36
C MET A 8 -32.80 -3.23 -7.98
N ARG A 9 -32.51 -2.09 -8.61
CA ARG A 9 -31.18 -1.80 -9.18
C ARG A 9 -30.10 -1.75 -8.10
N VAL A 10 -30.37 -1.12 -6.95
CA VAL A 10 -29.42 -1.11 -5.82
C VAL A 10 -29.19 -2.53 -5.30
N LYS A 11 -30.24 -3.32 -5.12
CA LYS A 11 -30.13 -4.72 -4.67
C LYS A 11 -29.31 -5.56 -5.66
N GLU A 12 -29.54 -5.42 -6.95
CA GLU A 12 -28.77 -6.10 -8.00
C GLU A 12 -27.28 -5.71 -7.94
N LEU A 13 -26.98 -4.41 -7.82
CA LEU A 13 -25.61 -3.92 -7.69
C LEU A 13 -24.91 -4.43 -6.44
N LEU A 14 -25.63 -4.62 -5.32
CA LEU A 14 -25.07 -5.10 -4.05
C LEU A 14 -24.81 -6.61 -4.02
N LEU A 15 -25.59 -7.39 -4.78
CA LEU A 15 -25.53 -8.85 -4.75
C LEU A 15 -24.64 -9.43 -5.86
N ASN A 16 -24.57 -8.76 -7.02
CA ASN A 16 -23.83 -9.27 -8.15
C ASN A 16 -22.44 -8.61 -8.27
N PRO A 17 -21.38 -9.39 -8.49
CA PRO A 17 -20.06 -8.87 -8.83
C PRO A 17 -20.08 -8.09 -10.16
N PRO A 18 -19.25 -7.05 -10.31
CA PRO A 18 -19.14 -6.33 -11.57
C PRO A 18 -18.50 -7.20 -12.65
N THR A 19 -19.09 -7.22 -13.84
CA THR A 19 -18.49 -7.82 -15.04
C THR A 19 -17.62 -6.78 -15.77
N PHE A 20 -16.45 -7.21 -16.23
CA PHE A 20 -15.54 -6.37 -17.01
C PHE A 20 -15.45 -6.94 -18.42
N SER A 21 -15.59 -6.10 -19.44
CA SER A 21 -15.36 -6.52 -20.82
C SER A 21 -13.87 -6.73 -21.06
N ASP A 22 -13.52 -7.73 -21.87
CA ASP A 22 -12.10 -8.09 -22.11
C ASP A 22 -11.37 -7.07 -23.00
N ASN A 23 -12.11 -6.29 -23.80
CA ASN A 23 -11.55 -5.35 -24.78
C ASN A 23 -11.43 -3.89 -24.27
N GLN A 24 -11.76 -3.60 -23.02
CA GLN A 24 -11.71 -2.23 -22.49
C GLN A 24 -10.70 -2.09 -21.34
N ALA A 25 -9.99 -0.96 -21.33
CA ALA A 25 -9.13 -0.60 -20.22
C ALA A 25 -9.95 -0.53 -18.93
N ARG A 26 -9.53 -1.26 -17.90
CA ARG A 26 -10.22 -1.35 -16.61
C ARG A 26 -9.93 -0.15 -15.69
N LEU A 27 -8.95 0.70 -16.04
CA LEU A 27 -8.63 1.96 -15.35
C LEU A 27 -8.23 3.04 -16.37
N GLN A 28 -8.52 4.30 -16.02
CA GLN A 28 -8.08 5.48 -16.77
C GLN A 28 -6.74 6.06 -16.29
N THR A 29 -6.30 5.71 -15.08
CA THR A 29 -5.03 6.11 -14.45
C THR A 29 -3.80 5.38 -15.02
N ASN A 30 -2.64 5.49 -14.38
CA ASN A 30 -1.38 4.95 -14.87
C ASN A 30 -1.34 3.41 -14.97
N LEU A 31 -1.03 2.86 -16.15
CA LEU A 31 -0.92 1.41 -16.36
C LEU A 31 0.52 0.89 -16.34
N ASP A 32 1.50 1.78 -16.22
CA ASP A 32 2.93 1.47 -16.24
C ASP A 32 3.42 0.93 -14.87
N THR A 33 2.90 -0.23 -14.47
CA THR A 33 3.12 -0.75 -13.10
C THR A 33 4.57 -1.12 -12.80
N ASP A 34 5.39 -1.43 -13.81
CA ASP A 34 6.80 -1.76 -13.57
C ASP A 34 7.61 -0.50 -13.24
N PHE A 35 7.35 0.61 -13.94
CA PHE A 35 7.90 1.93 -13.60
C PHE A 35 7.49 2.36 -12.18
N LEU A 36 6.20 2.22 -11.85
CA LEU A 36 5.69 2.58 -10.53
C LEU A 36 6.32 1.74 -9.42
N LYS A 37 6.42 0.41 -9.61
CA LYS A 37 7.09 -0.45 -8.62
C LYS A 37 8.57 -0.11 -8.47
N LEU A 38 9.25 0.33 -9.53
CA LEU A 38 10.64 0.75 -9.45
C LEU A 38 10.79 1.98 -8.54
N ILE A 39 9.93 2.99 -8.69
CA ILE A 39 9.88 4.14 -7.78
C ILE A 39 9.62 3.65 -6.35
N ALA A 40 8.64 2.77 -6.17
CA ALA A 40 8.27 2.28 -4.84
C ALA A 40 9.40 1.52 -4.14
N ILE A 41 10.12 0.62 -4.82
CA ILE A 41 11.23 -0.14 -4.22
C ILE A 41 12.43 0.76 -3.90
N VAL A 42 12.73 1.76 -4.73
CA VAL A 42 13.80 2.72 -4.48
C VAL A 42 13.45 3.60 -3.28
N SER A 43 12.24 4.16 -3.24
CA SER A 43 11.75 4.93 -2.10
C SER A 43 11.76 4.11 -0.81
N MET A 44 11.29 2.87 -0.84
CA MET A 44 11.30 1.96 0.31
C MET A 44 12.72 1.63 0.78
N LEU A 45 13.67 1.42 -0.13
CA LEU A 45 15.06 1.18 0.23
C LEU A 45 15.67 2.39 0.97
N ILE A 46 15.42 3.59 0.44
CA ILE A 46 15.84 4.86 1.07
C ILE A 46 15.21 4.99 2.47
N ASP A 47 13.92 4.65 2.61
CA ASP A 47 13.21 4.66 3.89
C ASP A 47 13.87 3.79 4.94
N HIS A 48 14.18 2.54 4.57
CA HIS A 48 14.71 1.53 5.47
C HIS A 48 16.15 1.83 5.87
N ILE A 49 16.99 2.21 4.91
CA ILE A 49 18.35 2.71 5.19
C ILE A 49 18.28 3.91 6.13
N GLY A 50 17.39 4.87 5.85
CA GLY A 50 17.19 6.04 6.68
C GLY A 50 16.75 5.70 8.10
N SER A 51 15.77 4.83 8.28
CA SER A 51 15.33 4.46 9.63
C SER A 51 16.37 3.71 10.44
N VAL A 52 17.18 2.86 9.79
CA VAL A 52 18.10 1.98 10.50
C VAL A 52 19.43 2.66 10.78
N PHE A 53 20.01 3.33 9.79
CA PHE A 53 21.37 3.87 9.89
C PHE A 53 21.42 5.39 10.10
N PHE A 54 20.37 6.12 9.72
CA PHE A 54 20.35 7.59 9.75
C PHE A 54 19.02 8.13 10.30
N PRO A 55 18.58 7.69 11.50
CA PRO A 55 17.24 8.01 12.02
C PRO A 55 17.00 9.52 12.10
N GLU A 56 18.03 10.31 12.40
CA GLU A 56 17.99 11.78 12.48
C GLU A 56 17.72 12.47 11.13
N VAL A 57 18.03 11.82 10.01
CA VAL A 57 17.86 12.38 8.67
C VAL A 57 16.42 12.17 8.21
N ARG A 58 15.53 13.02 8.73
CA ARG A 58 14.07 12.95 8.49
C ARG A 58 13.68 12.84 7.00
N VAL A 59 14.43 13.48 6.09
CA VAL A 59 14.13 13.49 4.65
C VAL A 59 14.07 12.07 4.05
N LEU A 60 14.88 11.13 4.55
CA LEU A 60 14.88 9.75 4.04
C LEU A 60 13.55 9.04 4.34
N ARG A 61 12.95 9.32 5.51
CA ARG A 61 11.64 8.82 5.90
C ARG A 61 10.52 9.41 5.04
N TRP A 62 10.61 10.70 4.70
CA TRP A 62 9.66 11.38 3.82
C TRP A 62 9.68 10.76 2.41
N ILE A 63 10.84 10.59 1.80
CA ILE A 63 11.00 9.92 0.49
C ILE A 63 10.37 8.53 0.51
N GLY A 64 10.56 7.81 1.62
CA GLY A 64 10.02 6.48 1.86
C GLY A 64 8.51 6.35 1.79
N ARG A 65 7.77 7.38 2.22
CA ARG A 65 6.30 7.33 2.28
C ARG A 65 5.63 7.20 0.92
N LEU A 66 6.34 7.47 -0.18
CA LEU A 66 5.85 7.22 -1.54
C LEU A 66 5.57 5.74 -1.80
N ALA A 67 6.32 4.83 -1.17
CA ALA A 67 6.30 3.41 -1.53
C ALA A 67 4.94 2.76 -1.28
N PHE A 68 4.35 2.97 -0.10
CA PHE A 68 3.13 2.27 0.29
C PHE A 68 1.91 2.60 -0.59
N PRO A 69 1.56 3.87 -0.86
CA PRO A 69 0.48 4.20 -1.79
C PRO A 69 0.68 3.63 -3.19
N ILE A 70 1.92 3.65 -3.70
CA ILE A 70 2.24 3.12 -5.03
C ILE A 70 2.06 1.60 -5.06
N PHE A 71 2.48 0.89 -4.01
CA PHE A 71 2.21 -0.55 -3.88
C PHE A 71 0.70 -0.83 -3.80
N CYS A 72 -0.05 -0.11 -2.97
CA CYS A 72 -1.53 -0.25 -2.90
C CYS A 72 -2.18 -0.03 -4.27
N TYR A 73 -1.72 0.97 -5.03
CA TYR A 73 -2.20 1.20 -6.39
C TYR A 73 -1.89 0.04 -7.32
N CYS A 74 -0.64 -0.44 -7.35
CA CYS A 74 -0.23 -1.59 -8.16
C CYS A 74 -1.00 -2.86 -7.79
N MET A 75 -1.33 -3.05 -6.50
CA MET A 75 -2.18 -4.14 -6.02
C MET A 75 -3.59 -4.03 -6.59
N THR A 76 -4.18 -2.83 -6.64
CA THR A 76 -5.51 -2.59 -7.24
C THR A 76 -5.51 -2.86 -8.74
N VAL A 77 -4.47 -2.43 -9.48
CA VAL A 77 -4.30 -2.80 -10.90
C VAL A 77 -4.22 -4.33 -11.03
N GLY A 78 -3.39 -4.97 -10.21
CA GLY A 78 -3.27 -6.44 -10.19
C GLY A 78 -4.60 -7.16 -9.91
N LEU A 79 -5.40 -6.67 -8.96
CA LEU A 79 -6.75 -7.21 -8.66
C LEU A 79 -7.70 -7.12 -9.85
N LEU A 80 -7.59 -6.05 -10.63
CA LEU A 80 -8.44 -5.80 -11.79
C LEU A 80 -8.03 -6.63 -13.00
N TYR A 81 -6.75 -6.96 -13.19
CA TYR A 81 -6.27 -7.70 -14.37
C TYR A 81 -5.83 -9.15 -14.11
N THR A 82 -5.72 -9.59 -12.84
CA THR A 82 -5.40 -11.00 -12.55
C THR A 82 -6.57 -11.91 -12.92
N HIS A 83 -6.25 -13.05 -13.54
CA HIS A 83 -7.21 -14.13 -13.79
C HIS A 83 -7.42 -15.00 -12.55
N ASP A 84 -6.40 -15.14 -11.71
CA ASP A 84 -6.42 -16.00 -10.52
C ASP A 84 -5.95 -15.22 -9.30
N ILE A 85 -6.94 -14.73 -8.55
CA ILE A 85 -6.72 -13.97 -7.31
C ILE A 85 -6.22 -14.87 -6.16
N LYS A 86 -6.56 -16.16 -6.15
CA LYS A 86 -6.11 -17.09 -5.11
C LYS A 86 -4.61 -17.33 -5.24
N LYS A 87 -4.10 -17.56 -6.46
CA LYS A 87 -2.65 -17.64 -6.71
C LYS A 87 -1.95 -16.33 -6.39
N TYR A 88 -2.60 -15.19 -6.61
CA TYR A 88 -2.04 -13.89 -6.25
C TYR A 88 -1.87 -13.74 -4.73
N LEU A 89 -2.94 -13.99 -3.97
CA LEU A 89 -2.92 -14.01 -2.51
C LEU A 89 -1.90 -15.03 -1.96
N PHE A 90 -1.83 -16.22 -2.55
CA PHE A 90 -0.90 -17.27 -2.13
C PHE A 90 0.57 -16.83 -2.27
N ARG A 91 0.95 -16.26 -3.42
CA ARG A 91 2.31 -15.71 -3.61
C ARG A 91 2.62 -14.65 -2.56
N LEU A 92 1.67 -13.74 -2.33
CA LEU A 92 1.83 -12.66 -1.36
C LEU A 92 1.99 -13.18 0.07
N GLY A 93 1.22 -14.19 0.46
CA GLY A 93 1.32 -14.85 1.76
C GLY A 93 2.66 -15.56 1.97
N ILE A 94 3.18 -16.24 0.94
CA ILE A 94 4.54 -16.83 1.01
C ILE A 94 5.59 -15.75 1.29
N PHE A 95 5.57 -14.65 0.53
CA PHE A 95 6.54 -13.58 0.74
C PHE A 95 6.34 -12.86 2.08
N ALA A 96 5.11 -12.76 2.60
CA ALA A 96 4.86 -12.25 3.94
C ALA A 96 5.55 -13.09 5.02
N LEU A 97 5.44 -14.43 4.93
CA LEU A 97 6.07 -15.36 5.87
C LEU A 97 7.59 -15.34 5.77
N ILE A 98 8.15 -15.41 4.56
CA ILE A 98 9.61 -15.38 4.33
C ILE A 98 10.22 -14.07 4.83
N SER A 99 9.51 -12.95 4.65
CA SER A 99 10.03 -11.64 5.00
C SER A 99 9.90 -11.30 6.48
N GLN A 100 9.07 -12.00 7.25
CA GLN A 100 8.88 -11.73 8.67
C GLN A 100 10.17 -11.83 9.50
N PRO A 101 10.97 -12.92 9.43
CA PRO A 101 12.24 -12.97 10.15
C PRO A 101 13.23 -11.89 9.65
N CYS A 102 13.25 -11.59 8.35
CA CYS A 102 14.11 -10.56 7.78
C CYS A 102 13.74 -9.15 8.28
N TYR A 103 12.44 -8.87 8.40
CA TYR A 103 11.90 -7.62 8.94
C TYR A 103 12.29 -7.43 10.40
N ILE A 104 12.08 -8.46 11.23
CA ILE A 104 12.44 -8.41 12.66
C ILE A 104 13.95 -8.21 12.80
N LEU A 105 14.76 -8.92 12.02
CA LEU A 105 16.22 -8.78 12.04
C LEU A 105 16.68 -7.37 11.67
N ALA A 106 16.04 -6.73 10.68
CA ALA A 106 16.41 -5.40 10.23
C ALA A 106 16.07 -4.31 11.26
N PHE A 107 14.87 -4.35 11.84
CA PHE A 107 14.36 -3.26 12.68
C PHE A 107 14.51 -3.52 14.18
N HIS A 108 14.53 -4.78 14.60
CA HIS A 108 14.57 -5.18 16.02
C HIS A 108 15.47 -6.41 16.25
N PRO A 109 16.76 -6.34 15.89
CA PRO A 109 17.66 -7.50 15.93
C PRO A 109 17.82 -8.15 17.30
N TYR A 110 17.63 -7.39 18.38
CA TYR A 110 17.84 -7.86 19.76
C TYR A 110 16.55 -8.32 20.47
N ASP A 111 15.37 -8.07 19.88
CA ASP A 111 14.05 -8.33 20.50
C ASP A 111 13.20 -9.30 19.66
N PHE A 112 13.82 -10.30 19.04
CA PHE A 112 13.20 -11.10 17.98
C PHE A 112 11.82 -11.68 18.36
N TRP A 113 11.74 -12.31 19.53
CA TRP A 113 10.51 -12.96 20.00
C TRP A 113 9.43 -11.97 20.43
N ALA A 114 9.81 -10.83 21.01
CA ALA A 114 8.87 -9.79 21.41
C ALA A 114 8.22 -9.11 20.20
N GLN A 115 8.92 -9.09 19.06
CA GLN A 115 8.52 -8.40 17.84
C GLN A 115 7.85 -9.33 16.82
N PHE A 116 7.63 -10.61 17.19
CA PHE A 116 7.05 -11.60 16.29
C PHE A 116 5.63 -11.23 15.82
N THR A 117 4.87 -10.51 16.66
CA THR A 117 3.51 -10.03 16.37
C THR A 117 3.45 -8.66 15.72
N ASN A 118 4.60 -8.02 15.42
CA ASN A 118 4.67 -6.82 14.60
C ASN A 118 4.83 -7.25 13.14
N TRP A 119 3.70 -7.26 12.44
CA TRP A 119 3.59 -7.85 11.12
C TRP A 119 4.10 -6.91 10.04
N ASN A 120 4.99 -7.44 9.20
CA ASN A 120 5.55 -6.69 8.08
C ASN A 120 4.51 -6.27 7.04
N ILE A 121 4.89 -5.31 6.19
CA ILE A 121 4.02 -4.71 5.16
C ILE A 121 3.33 -5.70 4.21
N PHE A 122 3.92 -6.87 3.91
CA PHE A 122 3.27 -7.84 3.03
C PHE A 122 2.01 -8.44 3.65
N PHE A 123 1.95 -8.58 4.98
CA PHE A 123 0.71 -9.00 5.63
C PHE A 123 -0.38 -7.94 5.49
N THR A 124 -0.04 -6.65 5.62
CA THR A 124 -0.96 -5.53 5.36
C THR A 124 -1.47 -5.58 3.93
N LEU A 125 -0.58 -5.76 2.94
CA LEU A 125 -0.97 -5.86 1.53
C LEU A 125 -1.81 -7.12 1.26
N PHE A 126 -1.53 -8.23 1.94
CA PHE A 126 -2.31 -9.46 1.84
C PHE A 126 -3.74 -9.28 2.35
N LEU A 127 -3.90 -8.76 3.56
CA LEU A 127 -5.22 -8.50 4.14
C LEU A 127 -5.97 -7.42 3.37
N SER A 128 -5.27 -6.39 2.86
CA SER A 128 -5.87 -5.37 2.02
C SER A 128 -6.39 -5.93 0.70
N LEU A 129 -5.60 -6.78 0.03
CA LEU A 129 -6.04 -7.47 -1.18
C LEU A 129 -7.19 -8.45 -0.90
N LEU A 130 -7.15 -9.16 0.23
CA LEU A 130 -8.20 -10.09 0.65
C LEU A 130 -9.52 -9.36 0.92
N ALA A 131 -9.45 -8.20 1.58
CA ALA A 131 -10.58 -7.32 1.79
C ALA A 131 -11.17 -6.88 0.43
N MET A 132 -10.32 -6.40 -0.47
CA MET A 132 -10.73 -5.93 -1.79
C MET A 132 -11.29 -7.04 -2.70
N TYR A 133 -10.78 -8.27 -2.55
CA TYR A 133 -11.39 -9.44 -3.16
C TYR A 133 -12.79 -9.69 -2.59
N GLY A 134 -12.95 -9.61 -1.27
CA GLY A 134 -14.25 -9.67 -0.61
C GLY A 134 -15.23 -8.61 -1.11
N TRP A 135 -14.76 -7.37 -1.26
CA TRP A 135 -15.53 -6.25 -1.81
C TRP A 135 -15.97 -6.51 -3.26
N LYS A 136 -15.03 -6.90 -4.13
CA LYS A 136 -15.26 -7.14 -5.57
C LYS A 136 -16.27 -8.26 -5.79
N GLU A 137 -16.14 -9.36 -5.05
CA GLU A 137 -17.01 -10.54 -5.18
C GLU A 137 -18.27 -10.48 -4.30
N ARG A 138 -18.57 -9.33 -3.68
CA ARG A 138 -19.71 -9.16 -2.75
C ARG A 138 -19.71 -10.12 -1.55
N LYS A 139 -18.54 -10.63 -1.18
CA LYS A 139 -18.30 -11.41 0.05
C LYS A 139 -18.04 -10.47 1.21
N TRP A 140 -19.08 -9.74 1.63
CA TRP A 140 -19.00 -8.70 2.67
C TRP A 140 -18.39 -9.22 3.98
N TRP A 141 -18.68 -10.47 4.37
CA TRP A 141 -18.08 -11.09 5.55
C TRP A 141 -16.55 -11.14 5.47
N LEU A 142 -15.99 -11.41 4.29
CA LEU A 142 -14.55 -11.50 4.07
C LEU A 142 -13.91 -10.11 4.12
N PHE A 143 -14.59 -9.11 3.56
CA PHE A 143 -14.19 -7.71 3.70
C PHE A 143 -14.17 -7.29 5.16
N SER A 144 -15.27 -7.49 5.90
CA SER A 144 -15.38 -7.12 7.32
C SER A 144 -14.37 -7.86 8.20
N LEU A 145 -14.16 -9.16 7.96
CA LEU A 145 -13.16 -9.94 8.69
C LEU A 145 -11.74 -9.41 8.43
N SER A 146 -11.39 -9.17 7.16
CA SER A 146 -10.06 -8.65 6.81
C SER A 146 -9.83 -7.26 7.39
N PHE A 147 -10.86 -6.40 7.36
CA PHE A 147 -10.83 -5.06 7.94
C PHE A 147 -10.70 -5.10 9.47
N PHE A 148 -11.41 -6.02 10.14
CA PHE A 148 -11.28 -6.22 11.58
C PHE A 148 -9.86 -6.68 11.95
N VAL A 149 -9.35 -7.73 11.29
CA VAL A 149 -8.02 -8.29 11.57
C VAL A 149 -6.94 -7.23 11.38
N ILE A 150 -6.97 -6.48 10.27
CA ILE A 150 -5.92 -5.47 10.01
C ILE A 150 -5.97 -4.29 10.99
N SER A 151 -7.14 -4.02 11.59
CA SER A 151 -7.34 -2.90 12.52
C SER A 151 -7.08 -3.29 13.98
N TRP A 152 -7.11 -4.58 14.31
CA TRP A 152 -7.03 -5.06 15.68
C TRP A 152 -5.62 -5.48 16.11
N TRP A 153 -4.75 -5.84 15.16
CA TRP A 153 -3.36 -6.23 15.42
C TRP A 153 -2.35 -5.22 14.84
N ASN A 154 -1.10 -5.33 15.27
CA ASN A 154 0.01 -4.47 14.84
C ASN A 154 0.47 -4.80 13.41
N PHE A 155 -0.30 -4.32 12.44
CA PHE A 155 0.06 -4.33 11.02
C PHE A 155 0.57 -2.96 10.59
N ASP A 156 1.69 -2.92 9.87
CA ASP A 156 2.20 -1.69 9.27
C ASP A 156 1.13 -1.01 8.41
N TYR A 157 0.91 0.29 8.60
CA TYR A 157 -0.15 1.08 7.95
C TYR A 157 -1.61 0.62 8.18
N SER A 158 -1.85 -0.53 8.83
CA SER A 158 -3.18 -1.02 9.20
C SER A 158 -4.22 -0.88 8.07
N SER A 159 -5.44 -0.42 8.39
CA SER A 159 -6.57 -0.24 7.47
C SER A 159 -6.34 0.79 6.37
N THR A 160 -5.29 1.60 6.43
CA THR A 160 -4.88 2.55 5.37
C THR A 160 -4.77 1.84 4.02
N GLY A 161 -4.22 0.63 3.99
CA GLY A 161 -4.10 -0.16 2.76
C GLY A 161 -5.45 -0.46 2.10
N ILE A 162 -6.47 -0.80 2.90
CA ILE A 162 -7.83 -1.04 2.41
C ILE A 162 -8.44 0.25 1.86
N PHE A 163 -8.33 1.36 2.59
CA PHE A 163 -8.89 2.64 2.16
C PHE A 163 -8.27 3.15 0.85
N LEU A 164 -6.94 3.10 0.73
CA LEU A 164 -6.26 3.48 -0.51
C LEU A 164 -6.71 2.61 -1.69
N MET A 165 -6.76 1.29 -1.51
CA MET A 165 -7.22 0.40 -2.57
C MET A 165 -8.69 0.62 -2.93
N LEU A 166 -9.56 0.94 -1.97
CA LEU A 166 -10.95 1.34 -2.23
C LEU A 166 -11.03 2.61 -3.07
N VAL A 167 -10.28 3.66 -2.73
CA VAL A 167 -10.24 4.91 -3.51
C VAL A 167 -9.82 4.61 -4.95
N PHE A 168 -8.71 3.87 -5.15
CA PHE A 168 -8.22 3.53 -6.48
C PHE A 168 -9.20 2.64 -7.26
N TYR A 169 -9.87 1.70 -6.58
CA TYR A 169 -10.82 0.80 -7.20
C TYR A 169 -12.11 1.52 -7.60
N LEU A 170 -12.70 2.29 -6.70
CA LEU A 170 -13.98 2.97 -6.93
C LEU A 170 -13.84 4.14 -7.91
N CYS A 171 -12.74 4.88 -7.85
CA CYS A 171 -12.52 6.06 -8.69
C CYS A 171 -11.75 5.77 -10.00
N ARG A 172 -11.52 4.49 -10.34
CA ARG A 172 -10.71 4.07 -11.51
C ARG A 172 -11.13 4.67 -12.86
N ASN A 173 -12.40 5.05 -12.99
CA ASN A 173 -12.98 5.66 -14.21
C ASN A 173 -12.99 7.20 -14.18
N ASN A 174 -12.63 7.81 -13.05
CA ASN A 174 -12.55 9.27 -12.91
C ASN A 174 -11.29 9.63 -12.10
N PRO A 175 -10.13 9.75 -12.77
CA PRO A 175 -8.85 10.01 -12.12
C PRO A 175 -8.83 11.27 -11.25
N VAL A 176 -9.55 12.32 -11.65
CA VAL A 176 -9.61 13.60 -10.90
C VAL A 176 -10.31 13.40 -9.56
N VAL A 177 -11.46 12.73 -9.56
CA VAL A 177 -12.18 12.39 -8.33
C VAL A 177 -11.35 11.45 -7.46
N GLY A 178 -10.65 10.49 -8.06
CA GLY A 178 -9.72 9.61 -7.36
C GLY A 178 -8.59 10.37 -6.69
N ALA A 179 -7.97 11.33 -7.37
CA ALA A 179 -6.91 12.18 -6.83
C ALA A 179 -7.43 13.04 -5.68
N MET A 180 -8.63 13.60 -5.81
CA MET A 180 -9.26 14.39 -4.75
C MET A 180 -9.50 13.54 -3.48
N PHE A 181 -10.10 12.36 -3.59
CA PHE A 181 -10.31 11.49 -2.43
C PHE A 181 -9.00 10.97 -1.84
N TYR A 182 -8.01 10.69 -2.68
CA TYR A 182 -6.67 10.28 -2.25
C TYR A 182 -5.99 11.37 -1.42
N LEU A 183 -6.00 12.61 -1.90
CA LEU A 183 -5.43 13.76 -1.20
C LEU A 183 -6.22 14.09 0.07
N LEU A 184 -7.54 14.00 0.02
CA LEU A 184 -8.40 14.18 1.20
C LEU A 184 -8.12 13.13 2.29
N PHE A 185 -7.73 11.93 1.91
CA PHE A 185 -7.38 10.88 2.86
C PHE A 185 -5.96 11.02 3.43
N THR A 186 -5.01 11.53 2.65
CA THR A 186 -3.58 11.57 3.04
C THR A 186 -3.14 12.91 3.65
N VAL A 187 -3.65 14.03 3.16
CA VAL A 187 -3.16 15.36 3.55
C VAL A 187 -3.71 15.83 4.90
N PRO A 188 -5.02 15.84 5.18
CA PRO A 188 -5.54 16.38 6.44
C PRO A 188 -4.97 15.71 7.69
N PRO A 189 -4.88 14.36 7.79
CA PRO A 189 -4.28 13.73 8.97
C PRO A 189 -2.84 14.19 9.21
N ALA A 190 -2.05 14.37 8.15
CA ALA A 190 -0.67 14.81 8.22
C ALA A 190 -0.50 16.27 8.70
N LEU A 191 -1.54 17.10 8.55
CA LEU A 191 -1.55 18.51 8.95
C LEU A 191 -2.13 18.74 10.36
N LEU A 192 -2.84 17.76 10.92
CA LEU A 192 -3.49 17.85 12.25
C LEU A 192 -2.56 17.45 13.40
N VAL A 193 -1.25 17.39 13.15
CA VAL A 193 -0.25 16.91 14.11
C VAL A 193 0.39 18.07 14.86
N HIS A 194 0.64 17.87 16.15
CA HIS A 194 1.31 18.85 17.00
C HIS A 194 2.85 18.77 16.84
N SER A 195 3.54 19.87 17.08
CA SER A 195 5.00 19.92 17.14
C SER A 195 5.51 19.05 18.30
N GLY A 196 6.42 18.11 18.03
CA GLY A 196 6.99 17.24 19.07
C GLY A 196 7.78 16.04 18.55
N ASP A 197 7.41 15.49 17.39
CA ASP A 197 8.22 14.48 16.70
C ASP A 197 9.29 15.18 15.83
N PHE A 198 10.55 14.79 15.97
CA PHE A 198 11.68 15.34 15.19
C PHE A 198 11.51 15.14 13.67
N ARG A 199 10.70 14.16 13.27
CA ARG A 199 10.39 13.85 11.86
C ARG A 199 9.43 14.84 11.24
N ASN A 200 8.71 15.60 12.07
CA ASN A 200 7.77 16.61 11.61
C ASN A 200 8.53 17.83 11.06
N LEU A 201 7.89 18.51 10.11
CA LEU A 201 8.37 19.75 9.52
C LEU A 201 7.39 20.86 9.89
N THR A 202 7.86 21.88 10.60
CA THR A 202 7.08 23.09 10.88
C THR A 202 7.59 24.22 10.01
N LEU A 203 6.71 24.77 9.17
CA LEU A 203 7.05 25.82 8.22
C LEU A 203 5.94 26.87 8.24
N GLY A 204 6.28 28.12 8.63
CA GLY A 204 5.31 29.21 8.71
C GLY A 204 4.15 28.98 9.69
N GLY A 205 4.38 28.24 10.78
CA GLY A 205 3.35 27.92 11.78
C GLY A 205 2.49 26.70 11.45
N LEU A 206 2.64 26.11 10.27
CA LEU A 206 2.00 24.85 9.89
C LEU A 206 2.94 23.68 10.17
N THR A 207 2.49 22.70 10.97
CA THR A 207 3.24 21.47 11.24
C THR A 207 2.70 20.35 10.36
N MET A 208 3.60 19.71 9.63
CA MET A 208 3.30 18.56 8.79
C MET A 208 4.09 17.36 9.30
N ASP A 209 3.43 16.23 9.50
CA ASP A 209 4.14 14.99 9.72
C ASP A 209 4.70 14.44 8.39
N TRP A 210 5.64 13.52 8.53
CA TRP A 210 6.26 12.80 7.43
C TRP A 210 5.29 12.04 6.52
N THR A 211 4.08 11.68 6.98
CA THR A 211 3.07 11.01 6.15
C THR A 211 2.48 11.93 5.07
N PHE A 212 2.65 13.26 5.21
CA PHE A 212 2.34 14.22 4.14
C PHE A 212 2.99 13.82 2.81
N ALA A 213 4.19 13.23 2.84
CA ALA A 213 4.88 12.81 1.64
C ALA A 213 4.16 11.71 0.83
N MET A 214 3.20 11.00 1.43
CA MET A 214 2.30 10.11 0.67
C MET A 214 1.55 10.89 -0.42
N ALA A 215 1.18 12.16 -0.20
CA ALA A 215 0.46 12.97 -1.18
C ALA A 215 1.20 13.04 -2.53
N PHE A 216 2.53 13.07 -2.53
CA PHE A 216 3.35 13.12 -3.74
C PHE A 216 3.24 11.85 -4.61
N ALA A 217 2.81 10.71 -4.07
CA ALA A 217 2.55 9.52 -4.88
C ALA A 217 1.43 9.75 -5.92
N ALA A 218 0.53 10.72 -5.69
CA ALA A 218 -0.48 11.11 -6.66
C ALA A 218 0.11 11.54 -8.01
N LEU A 219 1.30 12.16 -8.00
CA LEU A 219 2.00 12.63 -9.20
C LEU A 219 2.38 11.47 -10.14
N PHE A 220 2.55 10.26 -9.60
CA PHE A 220 2.90 9.07 -10.37
C PHE A 220 1.68 8.20 -10.68
N ILE A 221 0.72 8.14 -9.76
CA ILE A 221 -0.43 7.22 -9.85
C ILE A 221 -1.49 7.69 -10.86
N PHE A 222 -1.87 8.98 -10.82
CA PHE A 222 -3.01 9.48 -11.59
C PHE A 222 -2.67 9.84 -13.04
N PRO A 223 -1.53 10.51 -13.34
CA PRO A 223 -1.10 10.75 -14.72
C PRO A 223 -0.62 9.46 -15.40
N ARG A 224 -0.94 9.28 -16.70
CA ARG A 224 -0.41 8.15 -17.46
C ARG A 224 1.06 8.36 -17.80
N THR A 225 1.87 7.33 -17.57
CA THR A 225 3.24 7.25 -18.08
C THR A 225 3.36 6.16 -19.12
N TYR A 226 4.35 6.30 -20.01
CA TYR A 226 4.56 5.43 -21.16
C TYR A 226 6.04 5.06 -21.30
N THR A 227 6.67 4.63 -20.20
CA THR A 227 8.11 4.35 -20.20
C THR A 227 8.47 3.04 -20.90
N ASN A 228 7.48 2.14 -21.10
CA ASN A 228 7.65 0.82 -21.70
C ASN A 228 8.71 -0.06 -20.99
N LEU A 229 8.99 0.22 -19.72
CA LEU A 229 9.91 -0.57 -18.92
C LEU A 229 9.32 -1.96 -18.63
N LYS A 230 10.15 -2.99 -18.79
CA LYS A 230 9.80 -4.37 -18.45
C LYS A 230 10.80 -4.89 -17.44
N VAL A 231 10.32 -5.15 -16.23
CA VAL A 231 11.15 -5.62 -15.13
C VAL A 231 10.75 -7.06 -14.78
N PRO A 232 11.70 -7.98 -14.53
CA PRO A 232 11.38 -9.34 -14.15
C PRO A 232 10.52 -9.36 -12.88
N ARG A 233 9.39 -10.07 -12.91
CA ARG A 233 8.42 -10.12 -11.79
C ARG A 233 9.06 -10.58 -10.48
N TRP A 234 10.02 -11.52 -10.57
CA TRP A 234 10.74 -12.06 -9.41
C TRP A 234 11.60 -11.03 -8.71
N LEU A 235 12.09 -10.00 -9.42
CA LEU A 235 12.86 -8.92 -8.81
C LEU A 235 12.05 -8.25 -7.71
N PHE A 236 10.81 -7.85 -8.01
CA PHE A 236 9.96 -7.15 -7.05
C PHE A 236 9.61 -7.99 -5.81
N TYR A 237 9.45 -9.29 -5.99
CA TYR A 237 9.14 -10.18 -4.88
C TYR A 237 10.35 -10.51 -4.01
N ALA A 238 11.50 -10.80 -4.63
CA ALA A 238 12.72 -11.14 -3.93
C ALA A 238 13.38 -9.92 -3.29
N PHE A 239 13.21 -8.73 -3.88
CA PHE A 239 13.82 -7.49 -3.39
C PHE A 239 13.50 -7.25 -1.92
N TYR A 240 12.24 -7.41 -1.50
CA TYR A 240 11.82 -7.08 -0.14
C TYR A 240 12.53 -7.89 0.96
N PRO A 241 12.47 -9.24 1.00
CA PRO A 241 13.21 -10.00 2.01
C PRO A 241 14.72 -9.83 1.88
N ILE A 242 15.27 -9.73 0.66
CA ILE A 242 16.72 -9.63 0.44
C ILE A 242 17.29 -8.33 0.99
N HIS A 243 16.70 -7.17 0.66
CA HIS A 243 17.26 -5.90 1.14
C HIS A 243 17.10 -5.75 2.66
N LEU A 244 16.02 -6.27 3.26
CA LEU A 244 15.86 -6.31 4.71
C LEU A 244 16.91 -7.21 5.38
N LEU A 245 17.16 -8.40 4.81
CA LEU A 245 18.21 -9.29 5.29
C LEU A 245 19.58 -8.61 5.23
N ILE A 246 19.90 -7.94 4.11
CA ILE A 246 21.16 -7.20 3.97
C ILE A 246 21.26 -6.09 5.02
N ILE A 247 20.20 -5.28 5.19
CA ILE A 247 20.16 -4.21 6.19
C ILE A 247 20.36 -4.79 7.61
N GLY A 248 19.66 -5.87 7.95
CA GLY A 248 19.78 -6.52 9.26
C GLY A 248 21.18 -7.09 9.52
N LEU A 249 21.79 -7.73 8.53
CA LEU A 249 23.17 -8.24 8.65
C LEU A 249 24.17 -7.08 8.83
N VAL A 250 24.07 -6.04 8.01
CA VAL A 250 24.94 -4.85 8.13
C VAL A 250 24.76 -4.19 9.49
N ARG A 251 23.51 -4.05 9.95
CA ARG A 251 23.19 -3.51 11.27
C ARG A 251 23.84 -4.31 12.40
N LEU A 252 23.78 -5.64 12.35
CA LEU A 252 24.44 -6.51 13.32
C LEU A 252 25.97 -6.36 13.31
N VAL A 253 26.58 -6.23 12.13
CA VAL A 253 28.03 -5.99 12.01
C VAL A 253 28.42 -4.64 12.60
N LEU A 254 27.64 -3.60 12.34
CA LEU A 254 27.89 -2.24 12.83
C LEU A 254 27.50 -2.05 14.31
N LYS A 255 26.73 -2.97 14.89
CA LYS A 255 26.19 -2.91 16.27
C LYS A 255 25.40 -1.63 16.56
N VAL A 256 24.55 -1.24 15.61
CA VAL A 256 23.61 -0.09 15.68
C VAL A 256 22.17 -0.60 15.75
#